data_AF-A0AA38CTN1-F1
#
_entry.id   AF-A0AA38CTN1-F1
#
_cell.length_a   1.000
_cell.length_b   1.000
_cell.length_c   1.000
_cell.angle_alpha   90.00
_cell.angle_beta   90.00
_cell.angle_gamma   90.00
#
_symmetry.space_group_name_H-M   'P 1'
#
loop_
_entity.id
_entity.type
_entity.pdbx_description
1 polymer ?
#
loop_
_entity_poly.entity_id
_entity_poly.type
_entity_poly.pdbx_seq_one_letter_code
_entity_poly.pdbx_strand_id
1 'polypeptide(L)' 'VALDGMKALEKKQLAICATPYMLISGDLYNLGRDEVLRKCVLEHERLAIMEEAHGGSAGGHYA' A
#
# COMPACT_ATOMS: atom_id res chain seq x y z
N VAL A 1 7.06 -7.11 7.99
CA VAL A 1 5.93 -6.22 7.58
C VAL A 1 5.51 -5.41 8.79
N ALA A 2 5.75 -4.10 8.75
CA ALA A 2 5.68 -3.18 9.89
C ALA A 2 4.25 -2.94 10.41
N LEU A 3 3.63 -3.98 11.00
CA LEU A 3 2.36 -3.88 11.72
C LEU A 3 2.55 -4.03 13.24
N ASP A 4 3.78 -4.31 13.70
CA ASP A 4 4.07 -4.59 15.12
C ASP A 4 3.88 -3.36 16.03
N GLY A 5 3.98 -2.14 15.49
CA GLY A 5 3.74 -0.90 16.23
C GLY A 5 2.28 -0.42 16.23
N MET A 6 1.40 -0.99 15.41
CA MET A 6 0.01 -0.52 15.27
C MET A 6 -0.91 -1.12 16.33
N LYS A 7 -1.73 -0.29 16.96
CA LYS A 7 -2.84 -0.73 17.82
C LYS A 7 -3.89 -1.46 16.99
N ALA A 8 -4.66 -2.34 17.63
CA ALA A 8 -5.69 -3.13 16.95
C ALA A 8 -6.72 -2.28 16.18
N LEU A 9 -7.08 -1.11 16.71
CA LEU A 9 -8.00 -0.18 16.03
C LEU A 9 -7.39 0.39 14.74
N GLU A 10 -6.11 0.74 14.75
CA GLU A 10 -5.39 1.28 13.59
C GLU A 10 -5.28 0.21 12.49
N LYS A 11 -5.01 -1.05 12.86
CA LYS A 11 -5.03 -2.18 11.92
C LYS A 11 -6.40 -2.38 11.30
N LYS A 12 -7.47 -2.28 12.10
CA LYS A 12 -8.85 -2.38 11.61
C LYS A 12 -9.18 -1.23 10.65
N GLN A 13 -8.79 -0.01 11.00
CA GLN A 13 -9.03 1.16 10.14
C GLN A 13 -8.25 1.04 8.83
N LEU A 14 -7.00 0.55 8.88
CA LEU A 14 -6.21 0.28 7.70
C LEU A 14 -6.89 -0.75 6.78
N ALA A 15 -7.37 -1.87 7.33
CA ALA A 15 -8.08 -2.88 6.55
C ALA A 15 -9.32 -2.28 5.85
N ILE A 16 -10.08 -1.44 6.54
CA ILE A 16 -11.25 -0.74 5.97
C ILE A 16 -10.82 0.25 4.87
N CYS A 17 -9.75 1.02 5.08
CA CYS A 17 -9.25 1.96 4.08
C CYS A 17 -8.65 1.25 2.85
N ALA A 18 -8.09 0.04 3.04
CA ALA A 18 -7.47 -0.76 2.01
C ALA A 18 -8.48 -1.56 1.17
N THR A 19 -9.73 -1.68 1.60
CA THR A 19 -10.78 -2.47 0.91
C THR A 19 -10.94 -2.20 -0.60
N PRO A 20 -10.85 -0.95 -1.12
CA PRO A 20 -11.01 -0.73 -2.56
C PRO A 20 -9.74 -1.04 -3.36
N TYR A 21 -8.62 -1.36 -2.71
CA TYR A 21 -7.35 -1.59 -3.37
C TYR A 21 -7.10 -3.08 -3.62
N MET A 22 -6.53 -3.38 -4.79
CA MET A 22 -6.22 -4.74 -5.23
C MET A 22 -4.81 -4.78 -5.85
N LEU A 23 -4.07 -5.85 -5.55
CA LEU A 23 -2.80 -6.13 -6.21
C LEU A 23 -3.05 -7.11 -7.35
N ILE A 24 -2.84 -6.67 -8.59
CA ILE A 24 -3.04 -7.48 -9.80
C ILE A 24 -1.71 -7.53 -10.55
N SER A 25 -1.13 -8.72 -10.69
CA SER A 25 0.14 -8.93 -11.41
C SER A 25 1.30 -8.02 -10.93
N GLY A 26 1.32 -7.66 -9.64
CA GLY A 26 2.35 -6.81 -9.05
C GLY A 26 2.09 -5.29 -9.13
N ASP A 27 0.98 -4.89 -9.73
CA ASP A 27 0.53 -3.50 -9.79
C ASP A 27 -0.62 -3.25 -8.80
N LEU A 28 -0.60 -2.10 -8.15
CA LEU A 28 -1.65 -1.66 -7.23
C LEU A 28 -2.75 -0.94 -8.01
N TYR A 29 -3.98 -1.39 -7.83
CA TYR A 29 -5.18 -0.80 -8.41
C TYR A 29 -6.14 -0.32 -7.34
N ASN A 30 -6.90 0.74 -7.63
CA ASN A 30 -8.02 1.23 -6.83
C ASN A 30 -9.32 1.02 -7.62
N LEU A 31 -10.30 0.37 -7.00
CA LEU A 31 -11.66 0.25 -7.50
C LEU A 31 -12.43 1.53 -7.13
N GLY A 32 -12.68 2.36 -8.13
CA GLY A 32 -13.52 3.54 -7.96
C GLY A 32 -14.97 3.16 -7.62
N ARG A 33 -15.74 4.12 -7.09
CA ARG A 33 -17.19 3.95 -6.88
C ARG A 33 -17.97 3.71 -8.18
N ASP A 34 -17.37 4.06 -9.30
CA ASP A 34 -17.85 3.82 -10.65
C ASP A 34 -17.45 2.44 -11.19
N GLU A 35 -16.95 1.55 -10.31
CA GLU A 35 -16.52 0.18 -10.63
C GLU A 35 -15.34 0.10 -11.61
N VAL A 36 -14.68 1.23 -11.87
CA VAL A 36 -13.50 1.30 -12.74
C VAL A 36 -12.23 1.12 -11.92
N LEU A 37 -11.43 0.14 -12.34
CA LEU A 37 -10.08 -0.09 -11.82
C LEU A 37 -9.10 0.94 -12.38
N ARG A 38 -8.37 1.62 -11.50
CA ARG A 38 -7.33 2.59 -11.87
C ARG A 38 -6.01 2.20 -11.25
N LYS A 39 -4.95 2.16 -12.05
CA LYS A 39 -3.59 1.90 -11.57
C LYS A 39 -3.17 3.05 -10.66
N CYS A 40 -2.78 2.73 -9.43
CA CYS A 40 -2.44 3.71 -8.39
C CYS A 40 -1.05 4.30 -8.56
N VAL A 41 -0.14 3.55 -9.18
CA VAL A 41 1.28 3.86 -9.26
C VAL A 41 1.74 3.69 -10.69
N LEU A 42 2.38 4.70 -11.29
CA LEU A 42 2.96 4.54 -12.61
C LEU A 42 4.17 3.60 -12.54
N GLU A 43 4.45 2.88 -13.62
CA GLU A 43 5.50 1.84 -13.62
C GLU A 43 6.88 2.38 -13.19
N HIS A 44 7.20 3.62 -13.59
CA HIS A 44 8.46 4.27 -13.23
C HIS A 44 8.51 4.74 -11.77
N GLU A 45 7.37 4.98 -11.12
CA GLU A 45 7.28 5.36 -9.70
C GLU A 45 7.34 4.12 -8.79
N ARG A 46 6.92 2.95 -9.31
CA ARG A 46 6.80 1.71 -8.55
C ARG A 46 8.11 1.34 -7.84
N LEU A 47 9.24 1.44 -8.54
CA LEU A 47 10.53 1.08 -7.99
C LEU A 47 10.93 2.02 -6.83
N ALA A 48 10.82 3.33 -7.05
CA ALA A 48 11.14 4.34 -6.03
C ALA A 48 10.26 4.23 -4.78
N ILE A 49 8.95 3.97 -4.96
CA ILE A 49 8.02 3.75 -3.83
C ILE A 49 8.39 2.49 -3.06
N MET A 50 8.75 1.40 -3.75
CA MET A 50 9.16 0.16 -3.09
C MET A 50 10.49 0.33 -2.34
N GLU A 51 11.44 1.08 -2.88
CA GLU A 51 12.72 1.41 -2.23
C GLU A 51 12.49 2.24 -0.96
N GLU A 52 11.66 3.30 -1.03
CA GLU A 52 11.29 4.12 0.13
C GLU A 52 10.54 3.30 1.19
N ALA A 53 9.66 2.38 0.77
CA ALA A 53 8.93 1.52 1.69
C ALA A 53 9.79 0.42 2.34
N HIS A 54 10.90 0.01 1.71
CA HIS A 54 11.83 -0.99 2.26
C HIS A 54 12.95 -0.37 3.11
N GLY A 55 13.47 0.80 2.75
CA GLY A 55 14.65 1.38 3.39
C GLY A 55 14.60 2.90 3.61
N GLY A 56 13.51 3.56 3.22
CA GLY A 56 13.30 4.99 3.41
C GLY A 56 12.67 5.36 4.74
N SER A 57 12.37 6.64 4.93
CA SER A 57 11.78 7.24 6.14
C SER A 57 10.43 6.63 6.55
N ALA A 58 9.73 6.01 5.59
CA ALA A 58 8.48 5.27 5.79
C ALA A 58 8.67 3.75 6.00
N GLY A 59 9.89 3.22 5.84
CA GLY A 59 10.24 1.82 5.97
C GLY A 59 10.47 1.41 7.42
N GLY A 60 9.59 0.57 7.96
CA GLY A 60 9.84 -0.13 9.22
C GLY A 60 10.66 -1.40 8.98
N HIS A 61 11.93 -1.37 9.41
CA HIS A 61 12.93 -2.46 9.56
C HIS A 61 13.88 -2.66 8.36
N TYR A 62 15.21 -2.73 8.53
CA TYR A 62 16.03 -3.26 9.64
C TYR A 62 17.31 -2.40 9.89
N ALA A 63 17.52 -1.98 11.14
CA ALA A 63 18.84 -1.77 11.73
C ALA A 63 18.96 -2.72 12.92
#